data_AF-A0A256H9N1-F1
#
_entry.id   AF-A0A256H9N1-F1
#
_cell.length_a   1.000
_cell.length_b   1.000
_cell.length_c   1.000
_cell.angle_alpha   90.00
_cell.angle_beta   90.00
_cell.angle_gamma   90.00
#
_symmetry.space_group_name_H-M   'P 1'
#
loop_
_entity.id
_entity.type
_entity.pdbx_description
1 polymer ?
#
loop_
_entity_poly.entity_id
_entity_poly.type
_entity_poly.pdbx_seq_one_letter_code
_entity_poly.pdbx_strand_id
1 'polypeptide(L)'
;MSRTRLRLDLPADSWLGEASRSAPDASLRVTGTVAGDEGDVTGLAARGIGRVEAVEALRGHDRVDDVDIVGESEAETVARVAAPPPSYVAAARRAGVPTESPVEVADGRATL
;
A
#
# COMPACT_ATOMS: atom_id res chain seq x y z
N MET A 1 25.40 -10.51 -7.26
CA MET A 1 24.21 -10.08 -8.03
C MET A 1 23.90 -8.64 -7.67
N SER A 2 23.67 -7.77 -8.65
CA SER A 2 23.29 -6.37 -8.42
C SER A 2 21.82 -6.29 -8.01
N ARG A 3 21.53 -5.67 -6.87
CA ARG A 3 20.16 -5.38 -6.46
C ARG A 3 19.83 -3.93 -6.80
N THR A 4 18.93 -3.72 -7.74
CA THR A 4 18.40 -2.39 -8.07
C THR A 4 17.27 -2.09 -7.11
N ARG A 5 17.25 -0.89 -6.53
CA ARG A 5 16.17 -0.41 -5.67
C ARG A 5 15.56 0.82 -6.32
N LEU A 6 14.27 0.77 -6.63
CA LEU A 6 13.54 1.88 -7.25
C LEU A 6 12.71 2.58 -6.18
N ARG A 7 12.74 3.91 -6.20
CA ARG A 7 12.02 4.74 -5.25
C ARG A 7 11.08 5.66 -6.02
N LEU A 8 9.79 5.54 -5.77
CA LEU A 8 8.74 6.24 -6.50
C LEU A 8 7.95 7.11 -5.52
N ASP A 9 7.87 8.41 -5.79
CA ASP A 9 6.96 9.29 -5.07
C ASP A 9 5.53 9.05 -5.60
N LEU A 10 4.60 8.83 -4.67
CA LEU A 10 3.21 8.54 -5.00
C LEU A 10 2.45 9.86 -5.23
N PRO A 11 1.55 9.89 -6.23
CA PRO A 11 0.65 11.02 -6.47
C PRO A 11 -0.07 11.46 -5.20
N ALA A 12 -0.41 12.76 -5.12
CA ALA A 12 -1.08 13.33 -3.95
C ALA A 12 -2.41 12.63 -3.65
N ASP A 13 -3.15 12.24 -4.70
CA ASP A 13 -4.45 11.56 -4.67
C ASP A 13 -4.33 10.01 -4.60
N SER A 14 -3.13 9.49 -4.35
CA SER A 14 -2.90 8.06 -4.20
C SER A 14 -3.36 7.60 -2.82
N TRP A 15 -4.30 6.65 -2.74
CA TRP A 15 -4.81 6.15 -1.46
C TRP A 15 -3.73 5.61 -0.52
N LEU A 16 -2.76 4.82 -1.02
CA LEU A 16 -1.58 4.42 -0.24
C LEU A 16 -0.66 5.59 0.13
N GLY A 17 -0.56 6.59 -0.74
CA GLY A 17 0.33 7.73 -0.57
C GLY A 17 -0.20 8.69 0.48
N GLU A 18 -1.50 8.95 0.48
CA GLU A 18 -2.18 9.75 1.48
C GLU A 18 -2.17 9.05 2.84
N ALA A 19 -2.59 7.77 2.90
CA ALA A 19 -2.58 7.02 4.16
C ALA A 19 -1.20 6.95 4.83
N SER A 20 -0.13 6.75 4.04
CA SER A 20 1.24 6.74 4.57
C SER A 20 1.79 8.13 4.92
N ARG A 21 1.23 9.21 4.36
CA ARG A 21 1.57 10.59 4.75
C ARG A 21 0.83 11.04 6.00
N SER A 22 -0.40 10.57 6.19
CA SER A 22 -1.18 10.82 7.41
C SER A 22 -0.58 10.12 8.63
N ALA A 23 0.14 9.01 8.42
CA ALA A 23 0.84 8.27 9.48
C ALA A 23 2.32 8.05 9.13
N PRO A 24 3.19 9.09 9.23
CA PRO A 24 4.59 9.00 8.80
C PRO A 24 5.43 8.03 9.65
N ASP A 25 4.99 7.74 10.88
CA ASP A 25 5.59 6.73 11.76
C ASP A 25 5.08 5.30 11.49
N ALA A 26 4.33 5.10 10.40
CA ALA A 26 3.88 3.81 9.92
C ALA A 26 4.54 3.43 8.59
N SER A 27 4.65 2.12 8.36
CA SER A 27 4.99 1.55 7.05
C SER A 27 3.85 0.66 6.60
N LEU A 28 3.47 0.80 5.32
CA LEU A 28 2.48 -0.04 4.65
C LEU A 28 3.20 -0.98 3.70
N ARG A 29 3.23 -2.26 4.06
CA ARG A 29 3.88 -3.30 3.26
C ARG A 29 2.87 -3.99 2.38
N VAL A 30 2.84 -3.64 1.10
CA VAL A 30 1.94 -4.23 0.11
C VAL A 30 2.45 -5.61 -0.28
N THR A 31 1.64 -6.64 -0.07
CA THR A 31 2.00 -8.04 -0.33
C THR A 31 1.57 -8.50 -1.73
N GLY A 32 0.58 -7.85 -2.32
CA GLY A 32 0.14 -8.08 -3.69
C GLY A 32 -1.23 -7.48 -3.95
N THR A 33 -1.60 -7.41 -5.23
CA THR A 33 -2.93 -7.02 -5.70
C THR A 33 -3.47 -8.13 -6.59
N VAL A 34 -4.70 -8.56 -6.32
CA VAL A 34 -5.40 -9.58 -7.09
C VAL A 34 -6.63 -8.95 -7.72
N ALA A 35 -6.83 -9.18 -9.01
CA ALA A 35 -8.05 -8.77 -9.69
C ALA A 35 -9.19 -9.72 -9.32
N GLY A 36 -10.32 -9.17 -8.89
CA GLY A 36 -11.56 -9.89 -8.62
C GLY A 36 -12.72 -9.37 -9.46
N ASP A 37 -13.81 -10.12 -9.48
CA ASP A 37 -15.02 -9.78 -10.26
C ASP A 37 -15.71 -8.50 -9.75
N GLU A 38 -15.59 -8.23 -8.45
CA GLU A 38 -16.16 -7.06 -7.76
C GLU A 38 -15.17 -5.90 -7.64
N GLY A 39 -13.92 -6.07 -8.09
CA GLY A 39 -12.85 -5.08 -8.00
C GLY A 39 -11.49 -5.68 -7.66
N ASP A 40 -10.46 -4.83 -7.73
CA ASP A 40 -9.11 -5.20 -7.33
C ASP A 40 -8.98 -5.19 -5.80
N VAL A 41 -8.34 -6.23 -5.25
CA VAL A 41 -8.08 -6.36 -3.82
C VAL A 41 -6.58 -6.35 -3.57
N THR A 42 -6.13 -5.39 -2.76
CA THR A 42 -4.73 -5.26 -2.36
C THR A 42 -4.54 -5.74 -0.92
N GLY A 43 -3.65 -6.72 -0.73
CA GLY A 43 -3.20 -7.14 0.60
C GLY A 43 -2.09 -6.23 1.10
N LEU A 44 -2.18 -5.80 2.36
CA LEU A 44 -1.11 -5.03 3.00
C LEU A 44 -0.98 -5.35 4.49
N ALA A 45 0.21 -5.11 5.02
CA ALA A 45 0.49 -5.13 6.45
C ALA A 45 0.98 -3.74 6.90
N ALA A 46 0.25 -3.11 7.82
CA ALA A 46 0.63 -1.87 8.45
C ALA A 46 1.46 -2.15 9.71
N ARG A 47 2.60 -1.47 9.85
CA ARG A 47 3.52 -1.61 11.00
C ARG A 47 3.98 -0.25 11.51
N GLY A 48 4.50 -0.21 12.73
CA GLY A 48 4.95 1.01 13.39
C GLY A 48 3.89 1.61 14.32
N ILE A 49 4.23 2.75 14.93
CA ILE A 49 3.41 3.39 15.95
C ILE A 49 2.13 3.95 15.34
N GLY A 50 2.21 4.50 14.12
CA GLY A 50 1.06 5.05 13.39
C GLY A 50 0.20 4.00 12.65
N ARG A 51 0.37 2.69 12.88
CA ARG A 51 -0.30 1.67 12.04
C ARG A 51 -1.82 1.78 12.06
N VAL A 52 -2.40 2.11 13.21
CA VAL A 52 -3.86 2.24 13.37
C VAL A 52 -4.35 3.46 12.61
N GLU A 53 -3.66 4.61 12.76
CA GLU A 53 -3.94 5.83 12.02
C GLU A 53 -3.82 5.62 10.50
N ALA A 54 -2.81 4.87 10.05
CA ALA A 54 -2.66 4.54 8.64
C ALA A 54 -3.84 3.72 8.10
N VAL A 55 -4.34 2.75 8.88
CA VAL A 55 -5.50 1.92 8.52
C VAL A 55 -6.80 2.74 8.53
N GLU A 56 -6.98 3.64 9.49
CA GLU A 56 -8.13 4.55 9.51
C GLU A 56 -8.10 5.52 8.32
N ALA A 57 -6.92 6.03 7.95
CA ALA A 57 -6.76 6.85 6.75
C ALA A 57 -7.11 6.10 5.46
N LEU A 58 -6.82 4.79 5.39
CA LEU A 58 -7.28 3.95 4.27
C LEU A 58 -8.81 3.87 4.23
N ARG A 59 -9.47 3.63 5.37
CA ARG A 59 -10.93 3.55 5.47
C ARG A 59 -11.64 4.84 5.09
N GLY A 60 -11.01 5.98 5.36
CA GLY A 60 -11.58 7.30 5.09
C GLY A 60 -11.35 7.82 3.67
N HIS A 61 -10.60 7.12 2.82
CA HIS A 61 -10.22 7.64 1.51
C HIS A 61 -11.27 7.33 0.44
N ASP A 62 -11.68 8.33 -0.34
CA ASP A 62 -12.73 8.24 -1.39
C ASP A 62 -12.49 7.22 -2.53
N ARG A 63 -11.31 6.58 -2.58
CA ARG A 63 -10.94 5.58 -3.61
C ARG A 63 -10.87 4.17 -3.02
N VAL A 64 -11.13 4.04 -1.74
CA VAL A 64 -11.13 2.78 -1.01
C VAL A 64 -12.60 2.43 -0.79
N ASP A 65 -13.02 1.34 -1.40
CA ASP A 65 -14.39 0.85 -1.31
C ASP A 65 -14.61 0.10 0.02
N ASP A 66 -13.60 -0.66 0.46
CA ASP A 66 -13.65 -1.40 1.72
C ASP A 66 -12.25 -1.73 2.30
N VAL A 67 -12.18 -1.92 3.62
CA VAL A 67 -10.99 -2.34 4.36
C VAL A 67 -11.33 -3.44 5.36
N ASP A 68 -10.99 -4.67 5.00
CA ASP A 68 -11.14 -5.86 5.82
C ASP A 68 -9.88 -6.13 6.64
N ILE A 69 -9.99 -6.10 7.97
CA ILE A 69 -8.89 -6.53 8.85
C ILE A 69 -8.91 -8.04 8.98
N VAL A 70 -7.88 -8.69 8.45
CA VAL A 70 -7.75 -10.16 8.44
C VAL A 70 -6.81 -10.67 9.53
N GLY A 71 -6.04 -9.78 10.15
CA GLY A 71 -5.17 -10.12 11.28
C GLY A 71 -4.72 -8.87 12.02
N GLU A 72 -4.63 -8.96 13.34
CA GLU A 72 -4.15 -7.87 14.19
C GLU A 72 -3.26 -8.43 15.30
N SER A 73 -2.17 -7.71 15.56
CA SER A 73 -1.23 -7.97 16.64
C SER A 73 -0.65 -6.67 17.16
N GLU A 74 0.19 -6.74 18.19
CA GLU A 74 0.94 -5.58 18.70
C GLU A 74 1.92 -5.02 17.67
N ALA A 75 2.42 -5.85 16.75
CA ALA A 75 3.48 -5.50 15.80
C ALA A 75 2.94 -5.10 14.41
N GLU A 76 1.81 -5.67 14.00
CA GLU A 76 1.23 -5.43 12.68
C GLU A 76 -0.29 -5.55 12.65
N THR A 77 -0.90 -4.80 11.73
CA THR A 77 -2.30 -4.94 11.33
C THR A 77 -2.32 -5.33 9.86
N VAL A 78 -2.89 -6.49 9.55
CA VAL A 78 -3.00 -7.03 8.19
C VAL A 78 -4.39 -6.74 7.67
N ALA A 79 -4.46 -6.09 6.51
CA ALA A 79 -5.70 -5.68 5.88
C ALA A 79 -5.77 -6.16 4.42
N ARG A 80 -6.99 -6.38 3.96
CA ARG A 80 -7.35 -6.45 2.54
C ARG A 80 -8.11 -5.19 2.19
N VAL A 81 -7.68 -4.51 1.14
CA VAL A 81 -8.23 -3.22 0.72
C VAL A 81 -8.83 -3.40 -0.67
N ALA A 82 -10.14 -3.20 -0.79
CA ALA A 82 -10.82 -3.11 -2.07
C ALA A 82 -10.65 -1.67 -2.59
N ALA A 83 -9.85 -1.51 -3.64
CA ALA A 83 -9.52 -0.22 -4.23
C ALA A 83 -8.87 -0.43 -5.60
N PRO A 84 -8.83 0.59 -6.47
CA PRO A 84 -8.03 0.54 -7.68
C PRO A 84 -6.57 0.18 -7.39
N PRO A 85 -5.88 -0.53 -8.31
CA PRO A 85 -4.51 -0.97 -8.09
C PRO A 85 -3.60 0.18 -7.69
N PRO A 86 -2.62 -0.05 -6.79
CA PRO A 86 -1.65 0.97 -6.42
C PRO A 86 -1.03 1.66 -7.64
N SER A 87 -0.97 2.99 -7.60
CA SER A 87 -0.55 3.81 -8.75
C SER A 87 0.84 3.44 -9.31
N TYR A 88 1.74 2.93 -8.46
CA TYR A 88 3.06 2.46 -8.88
C TYR A 88 3.03 1.19 -9.75
N VAL A 89 1.97 0.37 -9.71
CA VAL A 89 1.88 -0.87 -10.49
C VAL A 89 1.88 -0.56 -11.99
N ALA A 90 1.11 0.45 -12.41
CA ALA A 90 1.10 0.90 -13.80
C ALA A 90 2.46 1.50 -14.22
N ALA A 91 3.12 2.24 -13.32
CA ALA A 91 4.44 2.81 -13.57
C ALA A 91 5.51 1.74 -13.75
N ALA A 92 5.57 0.75 -12.84
CA ALA A 92 6.51 -0.37 -12.92
C ALA A 92 6.32 -1.18 -14.21
N ARG A 93 5.06 -1.47 -14.59
CA ARG A 93 4.74 -2.15 -15.86
C ARG A 93 5.22 -1.38 -17.08
N ARG A 94 4.98 -0.06 -17.15
CA ARG A 94 5.47 0.79 -18.25
C ARG A 94 6.99 0.86 -18.32
N ALA A 95 7.66 0.79 -17.17
CA ALA A 95 9.12 0.78 -17.08
C ALA A 95 9.76 -0.60 -17.34
N GLY A 96 8.95 -1.65 -17.51
CA GLY A 96 9.46 -3.02 -17.66
C GLY A 96 10.13 -3.57 -16.39
N VAL A 97 9.86 -2.98 -15.23
CA VAL A 97 10.46 -3.38 -13.95
C VAL A 97 9.53 -4.39 -13.25
N PRO A 98 10.01 -5.60 -12.92
CA PRO A 98 9.22 -6.52 -12.14
C PRO A 98 8.93 -5.92 -10.76
N THR A 99 7.65 -5.96 -10.35
CA THR A 99 7.24 -5.56 -9.01
C THR A 99 7.40 -6.78 -8.11
N GLU A 100 8.53 -6.86 -7.39
CA GLU A 100 8.72 -7.92 -6.40
C GLU A 100 7.96 -7.53 -5.13
N SER A 101 7.00 -8.37 -4.74
CA SER A 101 6.41 -8.24 -3.41
C SER A 101 7.44 -8.65 -2.36
N PRO A 102 7.53 -7.92 -1.24
CA PRO A 102 6.64 -6.85 -0.82
C PRO A 102 7.12 -5.47 -1.27
N VAL A 103 6.18 -4.57 -1.56
CA VAL A 103 6.47 -3.15 -1.80
C VAL A 103 6.27 -2.38 -0.50
N GLU A 104 7.30 -1.70 -0.04
CA GLU A 104 7.21 -0.85 1.15
C GLU A 104 6.74 0.54 0.76
N VAL A 105 5.69 1.03 1.41
CA VAL A 105 5.18 2.39 1.27
C VAL A 105 5.27 3.12 2.61
N ALA A 106 5.98 4.24 2.62
CA ALA A 106 6.10 5.11 3.80
C ALA A 106 6.24 6.56 3.34
N ASP A 107 5.59 7.49 4.05
CA ASP A 107 5.64 8.93 3.76
C ASP A 107 5.41 9.24 2.26
N GLY A 108 4.35 8.66 1.69
CA GLY A 108 3.95 8.92 0.31
C GLY A 108 4.89 8.35 -0.75
N ARG A 109 5.71 7.35 -0.41
CA ARG A 109 6.74 6.83 -1.30
C ARG A 109 6.79 5.32 -1.30
N ALA A 110 6.74 4.74 -2.50
CA ALA A 110 6.90 3.30 -2.72
C ALA A 110 8.36 2.94 -3.00
N THR A 111 8.79 1.81 -2.45
CA THR A 111 10.14 1.27 -2.65
C THR A 111 10.06 -0.18 -3.15
N LEU A 112 10.63 -0.39 -4.34
CA LEU A 112 10.66 -1.65 -5.10
C LEU A 112 12.09 -2.21 -5.15
#